data_AF-A0A160T8P2-F1
#
_entry.id   AF-A0A160T8P2-F1
#
_cell.length_a   1.000
_cell.length_b   1.000
_cell.length_c   1.000
_cell.angle_alpha   90.00
_cell.angle_beta   90.00
_cell.angle_gamma   90.00
#
_symmetry.space_group_name_H-M   'P 1'
#
loop_
_entity.id
_entity.type
_entity.pdbx_description
1 polymer ?
#
loop_
_entity_poly.entity_id
_entity_poly.type
_entity_poly.pdbx_seq_one_letter_code
_entity_poly.pdbx_strand_id
1 'polypeptide(L)'
;MATGRLRLKRGVFGQMQVNRHQLSQSGRVSYPTVVKYAEAEEVDNFSGPVLYTMLSLGLGMSDAEIADMRLGDLFEVEGVSE
;
A
#
# COMPACT_ATOMS: atom_id res chain seq x y z
N MET A 1 -3.00 -27.14 -6.14
CA MET A 1 -3.56 -25.80 -6.43
C MET A 1 -2.51 -24.80 -5.98
N ALA A 2 -1.98 -23.96 -6.86
CA ALA A 2 -1.00 -22.96 -6.45
C ALA A 2 -1.73 -21.84 -5.69
N THR A 3 -1.71 -21.90 -4.36
CA THR A 3 -2.16 -20.80 -3.50
C THR A 3 -1.00 -19.83 -3.32
N GLY A 4 -0.80 -18.93 -4.28
CA GLY A 4 0.13 -17.82 -4.12
C GLY A 4 -0.47 -16.78 -3.18
N ARG A 5 0.31 -16.30 -2.20
CA ARG A 5 -0.05 -15.12 -1.41
C ARG A 5 0.58 -13.89 -2.03
N LEU A 6 -0.14 -12.77 -2.07
CA LEU A 6 0.41 -11.48 -2.48
C LEU A 6 0.86 -10.74 -1.22
N ARG A 7 2.12 -10.32 -1.21
CA ARG A 7 2.69 -9.49 -0.15
C ARG A 7 3.01 -8.12 -0.71
N LEU A 8 2.84 -7.07 0.07
CA LEU A 8 3.32 -5.74 -0.30
C LEU A 8 4.85 -5.73 -0.30
N LYS A 9 5.47 -5.16 -1.33
CA LYS A 9 6.91 -5.02 -1.35
C LYS A 9 7.37 -4.18 -0.17
N ARG A 10 8.40 -4.67 0.51
CA ARG A 10 8.98 -3.99 1.67
C ARG A 10 9.41 -2.58 1.29
N GLY A 11 8.96 -1.58 2.06
CA GLY A 11 9.36 -0.20 1.86
C GLY A 11 8.67 0.53 0.71
N VAL A 12 7.61 -0.03 0.10
CA VAL A 12 6.76 0.70 -0.88
C VAL A 12 6.29 2.05 -0.34
N PHE A 13 5.96 2.12 0.95
CA PHE A 13 5.57 3.36 1.62
C PHE A 13 6.71 3.96 2.47
N GLY A 14 7.95 3.51 2.30
CA GLY A 14 9.12 3.99 3.04
C GLY A 14 9.52 5.43 2.66
N GLN A 15 9.12 5.89 1.48
CA GLN A 15 9.43 7.22 0.93
C GLN A 15 8.19 8.12 0.82
N MET A 16 7.26 8.02 1.77
CA MET A 16 6.08 8.90 1.78
C MET A 16 6.50 10.38 1.80
N GLN A 17 5.90 11.18 0.91
CA GLN A 17 6.16 12.62 0.79
C GLN A 17 5.54 13.40 1.95
N VAL A 18 4.47 12.86 2.54
CA VAL A 18 3.77 13.42 3.69
C VAL A 18 3.95 12.54 4.91
N ASN A 19 3.95 13.14 6.09
CA ASN A 19 4.01 12.36 7.31
C ASN A 19 2.67 11.62 7.56
N ARG A 20 2.74 10.50 8.29
CA ARG A 20 1.58 9.62 8.54
C ARG A 20 0.40 10.34 9.22
N HIS A 21 0.69 11.34 10.05
CA HIS A 21 -0.34 12.11 10.73
C HIS A 21 -1.11 13.00 9.74
N GLN A 22 -0.40 13.72 8.86
CA GLN A 22 -1.00 14.50 7.78
C GLN A 22 -1.85 13.60 6.86
N LEU A 23 -1.34 12.42 6.51
CA LEU A 23 -2.07 11.46 5.68
C LEU A 23 -3.39 11.01 6.33
N SER A 24 -3.40 10.80 7.65
CA SER A 24 -4.63 10.45 8.38
C SER A 24 -5.70 11.55 8.35
N GLN A 25 -5.26 12.82 8.44
CA GLN A 25 -6.15 13.98 8.43
C GLN A 25 -6.71 14.25 7.04
N SER A 26 -5.82 14.34 6.03
CA SER A 26 -6.20 14.66 4.65
C SER A 26 -6.94 13.51 3.98
N GLY A 27 -6.49 12.27 4.20
CA GLY A 27 -7.02 11.08 3.54
C GLY A 27 -8.30 10.52 4.15
N ARG A 28 -8.78 11.10 5.27
CA ARG A 28 -9.91 10.55 6.07
C ARG A 28 -9.73 9.07 6.43
N VAL A 29 -8.47 8.65 6.60
CA VAL A 29 -8.11 7.30 7.03
C VAL A 29 -7.64 7.38 8.47
N SER A 30 -8.07 6.47 9.34
CA SER A 30 -7.66 6.49 10.74
C SER A 30 -6.13 6.37 10.85
N TYR A 31 -5.51 7.10 11.78
CA TYR A 31 -4.07 7.03 12.00
C TYR A 31 -3.57 5.59 12.25
N PRO A 32 -4.25 4.75 13.07
CA PRO A 32 -3.87 3.34 13.21
C PRO A 32 -3.89 2.57 11.89
N THR A 33 -4.84 2.85 10.99
CA THR A 33 -4.89 2.23 9.67
C THR A 33 -3.70 2.65 8.80
N VAL A 34 -3.35 3.95 8.81
CA VAL A 34 -2.17 4.45 8.09
C VAL A 34 -0.89 3.77 8.58
N VAL A 35 -0.70 3.69 9.91
CA VAL A 35 0.47 3.02 10.50
C VAL A 35 0.51 1.55 10.13
N LYS A 36 -0.61 0.82 10.28
CA LYS A 36 -0.73 -0.58 9.88
C LYS A 36 -0.29 -0.77 8.44
N TYR A 37 -0.72 0.09 7.52
CA TYR A 37 -0.44 -0.09 6.09
C TYR A 37 0.98 0.34 5.70
N ALA A 38 1.50 1.40 6.34
CA ALA A 38 2.85 1.89 6.09
C ALA A 38 3.95 0.94 6.62
N GLU A 39 3.65 0.18 7.68
CA GLU A 39 4.59 -0.69 8.37
C GLU A 39 4.30 -2.18 8.22
N ALA A 40 3.20 -2.56 7.58
CA ALA A 40 2.87 -3.97 7.42
C ALA A 40 3.91 -4.68 6.55
N GLU A 41 4.50 -5.73 7.13
CA GLU A 41 5.34 -6.67 6.41
C GLU A 41 4.47 -7.69 5.66
N GLU A 42 3.31 -8.05 6.21
CA GLU A 42 2.33 -8.94 5.61
C GLU A 42 0.94 -8.27 5.66
N VAL A 43 0.27 -8.19 4.51
CA VAL A 43 -1.11 -7.70 4.43
C VAL A 43 -1.96 -8.72 3.70
N ASP A 44 -2.71 -9.52 4.46
CA ASP A 44 -3.63 -10.51 3.87
C ASP A 44 -4.74 -9.87 3.05
N ASN A 45 -5.22 -8.71 3.51
CA ASN A 45 -6.36 -8.01 2.92
C ASN A 45 -6.10 -6.50 2.86
N PHE A 46 -6.25 -5.93 1.68
CA PHE A 46 -6.02 -4.52 1.42
C PHE A 46 -7.32 -3.80 1.05
N SER A 47 -7.59 -2.66 1.69
CA SER A 47 -8.72 -1.81 1.33
C SER A 47 -8.33 -0.90 0.15
N GLY A 48 -9.02 -1.04 -0.98
CA GLY A 48 -8.79 -0.23 -2.19
C GLY A 48 -8.81 1.29 -1.94
N PRO A 49 -9.81 1.84 -1.20
CA PRO A 49 -9.81 3.25 -0.83
C PRO A 49 -8.59 3.67 0.00
N VAL A 50 -8.14 2.83 0.94
CA VAL A 50 -6.93 3.12 1.72
C VAL A 50 -5.70 3.09 0.82
N LEU A 51 -5.61 2.13 -0.11
CA LEU A 51 -4.51 2.05 -1.09
C LEU A 51 -4.42 3.32 -1.91
N TYR A 52 -5.55 3.71 -2.50
CA TYR A 52 -5.63 4.90 -3.32
C TYR A 52 -5.19 6.14 -2.54
N THR A 53 -5.65 6.30 -1.29
CA THR A 53 -5.20 7.38 -0.41
C THR A 53 -3.69 7.33 -0.14
N MET A 54 -3.14 6.16 0.15
CA MET A 54 -1.70 5.99 0.41
C MET A 54 -0.86 6.31 -0.83
N LEU A 55 -1.32 5.96 -2.03
CA LEU A 55 -0.62 6.24 -3.29
C LEU A 55 -0.74 7.72 -3.68
N SER A 56 -1.97 8.25 -3.70
CA SER A 56 -2.24 9.63 -4.15
C SER A 56 -1.69 10.67 -3.19
N LEU A 57 -2.04 10.57 -1.91
CA LEU A 57 -1.64 11.57 -0.91
C LEU A 57 -0.32 11.20 -0.23
N GLY A 58 -0.08 9.90 0.02
CA GLY A 58 1.13 9.44 0.68
C GLY A 58 2.36 9.51 -0.20
N LEU A 59 2.27 9.00 -1.43
CA LEU A 59 3.37 8.99 -2.41
C LEU A 59 3.29 10.13 -3.43
N GLY A 60 2.21 10.92 -3.44
CA GLY A 60 2.05 12.05 -4.36
C GLY A 60 1.77 11.63 -5.80
N MET A 61 1.28 10.41 -6.02
CA MET A 61 1.00 9.89 -7.37
C MET A 61 -0.27 10.51 -7.94
N SER A 62 -0.24 10.82 -9.23
CA SER A 62 -1.41 11.24 -9.98
C SER A 62 -2.35 10.07 -10.29
N ASP A 63 -3.62 10.38 -10.58
CA ASP A 63 -4.60 9.36 -10.97
C ASP A 63 -4.17 8.56 -12.21
N ALA A 64 -3.48 9.20 -13.15
CA ALA A 64 -2.98 8.55 -14.35
C ALA A 64 -1.85 7.56 -14.02
N GLU A 65 -0.92 7.93 -13.14
CA GLU A 65 0.14 7.03 -12.66
C GLU A 65 -0.45 5.85 -11.91
N ILE A 66 -1.45 6.09 -11.04
CA ILE A 66 -2.14 5.02 -10.29
C ILE A 66 -2.88 4.07 -11.24
N ALA A 67 -3.55 4.60 -12.27
CA ALA A 67 -4.28 3.81 -13.24
C ALA A 67 -3.37 2.90 -14.11
N ASP A 68 -2.13 3.33 -14.36
CA ASP A 68 -1.15 2.55 -15.13
C ASP A 68 -0.36 1.54 -14.28
N MET A 69 -0.55 1.55 -12.94
CA MET A 69 0.14 0.63 -12.05
C MET A 69 -0.24 -0.82 -12.29
N ARG A 70 0.77 -1.68 -12.28
CA ARG A 70 0.59 -3.13 -12.28
C ARG A 70 0.60 -3.66 -10.85
N LEU A 71 -0.08 -4.77 -10.62
CA LEU A 71 -0.03 -5.48 -9.34
C LEU A 71 1.41 -5.77 -8.91
N GLY A 72 2.28 -6.14 -9.86
CA GLY A 72 3.69 -6.42 -9.59
C GLY A 72 4.54 -5.21 -9.19
N ASP A 73 4.03 -3.98 -9.32
CA ASP A 73 4.74 -2.78 -8.87
C ASP A 73 4.65 -2.64 -7.35
N LEU A 74 3.49 -2.97 -6.79
CA LEU A 74 3.16 -2.86 -5.37
C LEU A 74 3.37 -4.16 -4.59
N PHE A 75 3.10 -5.29 -5.24
CA PHE A 75 3.05 -6.60 -4.61
C PHE A 75 4.10 -7.54 -5.19
N GLU A 76 4.55 -8.46 -4.35
CA GLU A 76 5.35 -9.63 -4.72
C GLU A 76 4.57 -10.90 -4.39
N VAL A 77 4.83 -11.98 -5.14
CA VAL A 77 4.18 -13.27 -4.93
C VAL A 77 5.03 -14.07 -3.96
N GLU A 78 4.49 -14.40 -2.79
CA GLU A 78 5.06 -15.43 -1.94
C GLU A 78 4.69 -16.80 -2.52
N GLY A 79 5.69 -17.48 -3.08
CA GLY A 79 5.58 -18.88 -3.46
C GLY A 79 5.62 -19.76 -2.23
N VAL A 80 4.63 -20.64 -2.06
CA VAL A 80 4.77 -21.79 -1.16
C VAL A 80 5.76 -22.73 -1.83
N SER A 81 7.01 -22.72 -1.37
CA SER A 81 7.94 -23.81 -1.65
C SER A 81 7.59 -24.92 -0.66
N GLU A 82 6.89 -25.96 -1.12
CA GLU A 82 6.82 -27.25 -0.42
C GLU A 82 8.18 -27.96 -0.49
#